data_AF-A0ABD1CI55-F1
#
_entry.id   AF-A0ABD1CI55-F1
#
_cell.length_a   1.000
_cell.length_b   1.000
_cell.length_c   1.000
_cell.angle_alpha   90.00
_cell.angle_beta   90.00
_cell.angle_gamma   90.00
#
_symmetry.space_group_name_H-M   'P 1'
#
loop_
_entity.id
_entity.type
_entity.pdbx_description
1 polymer ?
#
loop_
_entity_poly.entity_id
_entity_poly.type
_entity_poly.pdbx_seq_one_letter_code
_entity_poly.pdbx_strand_id
1 'polypeptide(L)' 'MQARPIVIVIGDKDTLPIVGHAVHAFTGGDTYEAGFVDEVKRNETINEVLYVVRIGKGTIEETASGLYLNEEQAK' A
#
# COMPACT_ATOMS: atom_id res chain seq x y z
N MET A 1 0.70 -15.75 27.92
CA MET A 1 -0.14 -14.86 27.08
C MET A 1 0.81 -13.83 26.47
N GLN A 2 1.20 -13.96 25.20
CA GLN A 2 2.08 -12.96 24.57
C GLN A 2 1.22 -11.75 24.17
N ALA A 3 1.56 -10.58 24.69
CA ALA A 3 0.98 -9.32 24.23
C ALA A 3 1.49 -9.06 22.81
N ARG A 4 0.59 -9.04 21.83
CA ARG A 4 0.95 -8.56 20.49
C ARG A 4 1.19 -7.06 20.60
N PRO A 5 2.31 -6.51 20.05
CA PRO A 5 2.54 -5.08 20.09
C PRO A 5 1.40 -4.35 19.37
N ILE A 6 0.84 -3.33 20.01
CA ILE A 6 -0.12 -2.41 19.39
C ILE A 6 0.70 -1.51 18.46
N VAL A 7 0.59 -1.73 17.15
CA VAL A 7 1.18 -0.85 16.15
C VAL A 7 0.21 0.30 15.93
N ILE A 8 0.54 1.48 16.44
CA ILE A 8 -0.19 2.71 16.14
C ILE A 8 0.43 3.27 14.86
N VAL A 9 -0.24 3.08 13.72
CA VAL A 9 0.18 3.68 12.45
C VAL A 9 -0.34 5.11 12.42
N ILE A 10 0.55 6.07 12.64
CA ILE A 10 0.25 7.50 12.43
C ILE A 10 0.32 7.72 10.92
N GLY A 11 -0.84 7.70 10.26
CA GLY A 11 -0.93 8.05 8.84
C GLY A 11 -0.72 9.54 8.64
N ASP A 12 0.10 9.90 7.64
CA ASP A 12 0.14 11.26 7.11
C ASP A 12 -1.26 11.63 6.62
N LYS A 13 -1.64 12.91 6.69
CA LYS A 13 -3.00 13.34 6.30
C LYS A 13 -3.29 12.88 4.86
N ASP A 14 -4.41 12.18 4.68
CA ASP A 14 -4.88 11.60 3.41
C ASP A 14 -4.14 10.32 2.94
N THR A 15 -3.42 9.62 3.85
CA THR A 15 -2.77 8.32 3.56
C THR A 15 -3.50 7.14 4.21
N LEU A 16 -3.49 5.99 3.54
CA LEU A 16 -3.94 4.72 4.09
C LEU A 16 -2.80 4.13 4.95
N PRO A 17 -3.08 3.68 6.19
CA PRO A 17 -2.09 3.11 7.10
C PRO A 17 -1.72 1.66 6.72
N ILE A 18 -1.40 1.42 5.45
CA ILE A 18 -1.25 0.08 4.86
C ILE A 18 0.20 -0.32 4.58
N VAL A 19 1.18 0.43 5.10
CA VAL A 19 2.59 0.01 5.04
C VAL A 19 2.73 -1.38 5.70
N GLY A 20 3.46 -2.27 5.04
CA GLY A 20 3.64 -3.67 5.43
C GLY A 20 2.43 -4.57 5.13
N HIS A 21 1.32 -4.04 4.63
CA HIS A 21 0.16 -4.85 4.27
C HIS A 21 0.33 -5.46 2.88
N ALA A 22 -0.17 -6.68 2.72
CA ALA A 22 -0.32 -7.28 1.41
C ALA A 22 -1.44 -6.56 0.64
N VAL A 23 -1.21 -6.28 -0.62
CA VAL A 23 -2.15 -5.59 -1.53
C VAL A 23 -2.09 -6.21 -2.90
N HIS A 24 -3.10 -5.95 -3.73
CA HIS A 24 -3.01 -6.15 -5.17
C HIS A 24 -2.80 -4.80 -5.83
N ALA A 25 -1.68 -4.62 -6.51
CA ALA A 25 -1.32 -3.37 -7.15
C ALA A 25 -1.46 -3.47 -8.67
N PHE A 26 -1.94 -2.41 -9.29
CA PHE A 26 -2.13 -2.35 -10.74
C PHE A 26 -0.78 -2.34 -11.44
N THR A 27 -0.60 -3.26 -12.40
CA THR A 27 0.66 -3.41 -13.16
C THR A 27 0.55 -3.00 -14.62
N GLY A 28 -0.64 -2.56 -15.06
CA GLY A 28 -0.95 -2.17 -16.43
C GLY A 28 -1.92 -3.10 -17.15
N GLY A 29 -2.56 -2.58 -18.21
CA GLY A 29 -3.63 -3.26 -18.92
C GLY A 29 -4.86 -3.44 -18.02
N ASP A 30 -5.24 -4.68 -17.76
CA ASP A 30 -6.30 -5.08 -16.81
C ASP A 30 -5.77 -6.00 -15.70
N THR A 31 -4.45 -5.97 -15.42
CA THR A 31 -3.80 -6.94 -14.51
C THR A 31 -3.33 -6.30 -13.22
N TYR A 32 -3.71 -6.92 -12.11
CA TYR A 32 -3.20 -6.62 -10.77
C TYR A 32 -2.29 -7.76 -10.31
N GLU A 33 -1.18 -7.41 -9.67
CA GLU A 33 -0.28 -8.38 -9.05
C GLU A 33 -0.28 -8.23 -7.53
N ALA A 34 -0.25 -9.37 -6.83
CA ALA A 34 -0.12 -9.39 -5.38
C ALA A 34 1.28 -8.93 -4.96
N GLY A 35 1.33 -8.10 -3.92
CA GLY A 35 2.57 -7.54 -3.39
C GLY A 35 2.40 -7.02 -1.97
N PHE A 36 3.44 -6.35 -1.47
CA PHE A 36 3.45 -5.71 -0.15
C PHE A 36 3.80 -4.24 -0.29
N VAL A 37 3.09 -3.37 0.44
CA VAL A 37 3.44 -1.94 0.51
C VAL A 37 4.70 -1.79 1.35
N ASP A 38 5.81 -1.40 0.75
CA ASP A 38 7.07 -1.14 1.44
C ASP A 38 7.10 0.26 2.05
N GLU A 39 6.59 1.26 1.31
CA GLU A 39 6.71 2.67 1.67
C GLU A 39 5.53 3.47 1.12
N VAL A 40 5.23 4.60 1.79
CA VAL A 40 4.31 5.63 1.30
C VAL A 40 5.10 6.91 1.12
N LYS A 41 5.06 7.47 -0.10
CA LYS A 41 5.70 8.72 -0.47
C LYS A 41 4.65 9.77 -0.81
N ARG A 42 4.93 11.03 -0.50
CA ARG A 42 4.15 12.16 -1.00
C ARG A 42 4.88 12.80 -2.16
N ASN A 43 4.26 12.83 -3.34
CA ASN A 43 4.78 13.57 -4.47
C ASN A 43 4.32 15.03 -4.35
N GLU A 44 5.22 15.92 -3.94
CA GLU A 44 4.94 17.34 -3.74
C GLU A 44 4.62 18.09 -5.04
N THR A 45 5.00 17.55 -6.21
CA THR A 45 4.81 18.22 -7.51
C THR A 45 3.36 18.12 -7.98
N ILE A 46 2.72 16.97 -7.75
CA ILE A 46 1.33 16.69 -8.13
C ILE A 46 0.40 16.63 -6.91
N ASN A 47 0.95 16.79 -5.70
CA ASN A 47 0.27 16.67 -4.41
C ASN A 47 -0.50 15.35 -4.24
N GLU A 48 0.07 14.25 -4.73
CA GLU A 48 -0.49 12.90 -4.62
C GLU A 48 0.32 12.01 -3.69
N VAL A 49 -0.36 11.03 -3.10
CA VAL A 49 0.25 9.98 -2.29
C VAL A 49 0.51 8.78 -3.18
N LEU A 50 1.77 8.34 -3.20
CA LEU A 50 2.23 7.15 -3.91
C LEU A 50 2.60 6.06 -2.91
N TYR A 51 2.16 4.85 -3.21
CA TYR A 51 2.44 3.64 -2.47
C TYR A 51 3.45 2.82 -3.27
N VAL A 52 4.59 2.56 -2.64
CA VAL A 52 5.66 1.76 -3.21
C VAL A 52 5.34 0.30 -2.89
N VAL A 53 4.93 -0.47 -3.90
CA VAL A 53 4.53 -1.87 -3.74
C VAL A 53 5.60 -2.78 -4.32
N ARG A 54 6.11 -3.68 -3.48
CA ARG A 54 6.98 -4.77 -3.89
C ARG A 54 6.14 -5.94 -4.38
N ILE A 55 6.23 -6.20 -5.67
CA ILE A 55 5.62 -7.34 -6.37
C ILE A 55 6.71 -8.35 -6.75
N GLY A 56 6.32 -9.53 -7.23
CA GLY A 56 7.28 -10.60 -7.59
C GLY A 56 8.31 -10.18 -8.66
N LYS A 57 7.95 -9.24 -9.53
CA LYS A 57 8.79 -8.74 -10.64
C LYS A 57 9.64 -7.52 -10.28
N GLY A 58 9.51 -6.96 -9.08
CA GLY A 58 10.20 -5.75 -8.65
C GLY A 58 9.33 -4.82 -7.84
N THR A 59 9.56 -3.53 -7.98
CA THR A 59 8.83 -2.50 -7.22
C THR A 59 8.09 -1.59 -8.18
N ILE A 60 6.85 -1.26 -7.85
CA ILE A 60 6.02 -0.29 -8.59
C ILE A 60 5.53 0.80 -7.64
N GLU A 61 5.17 1.96 -8.21
CA GLU A 61 4.64 3.10 -7.47
C GLU A 61 3.23 3.38 -7.98
N GLU A 62 2.22 3.23 -7.12
CA GLU A 62 0.81 3.39 -7.48
C GLU A 62 0.10 4.30 -6.49
N THR A 63 -0.98 4.96 -6.92
CA THR A 63 -1.85 5.72 -6.02
C THR A 63 -2.82 4.78 -5.29
N ALA A 64 -3.53 5.29 -4.28
CA ALA A 64 -4.52 4.49 -3.55
C ALA A 64 -5.61 3.88 -4.47
N SER A 65 -5.95 4.54 -5.58
CA SER A 65 -6.92 4.02 -6.56
C SER A 65 -6.41 2.84 -7.39
N GLY A 66 -5.07 2.69 -7.50
CA GLY A 66 -4.43 1.56 -8.16
C GLY A 66 -4.20 0.36 -7.23
N LEU A 67 -4.65 0.45 -5.97
CA LEU A 67 -4.51 -0.61 -4.97
C LEU A 67 -5.86 -1.23 -4.63
N TYR A 68 -5.90 -2.55 -4.66
CA TYR A 68 -7.01 -3.35 -4.17
C TYR A 68 -6.60 -4.11 -2.90
N LEU A 69 -7.38 -3.93 -1.84
CA LEU A 69 -7.27 -4.68 -0.59
C LEU A 69 -8.35 -5.77 -0.60
N ASN A 70 -7.99 -7.01 -0.29
CA ASN A 70 -9.01 -8.06 -0.16
C ASN A 70 -9.88 -7.81 1.09
N GLU A 71 -11.13 -8.30 1.08
CA GLU A 71 -12.07 -8.12 2.22
C GLU A 71 -11.53 -8.65 3.55
N GLU A 72 -10.68 -9.69 3.55
CA GLU A 72 -10.02 -10.20 4.76
C GLU A 72 -8.93 -9.27 5.31
N GLN A 73 -8.42 -8.34 4.50
CA GLN A 73 -7.40 -7.36 4.88
C GLN A 73 -7.99 -6.00 5.28
N ALA A 74 -9.25 -5.75 4.93
CA ALA A 74 -10.01 -4.56 5.28
C ALA A 74 -10.74 -4.68 6.64
N LYS A 75 -10.57 -5.79 7.36
CA LYS A 75 -11.14 -6.08 8.68
C LYS A 75 -10.15 -5.82 9.81
#